data_AF-V9L4J4-F1
#
_entry.id   AF-V9L4J4-F1
#
_cell.length_a   1.000
_cell.length_b   1.000
_cell.length_c   1.000
_cell.angle_alpha   90.00
_cell.angle_beta   90.00
_cell.angle_gamma   90.00
#
_symmetry.space_group_name_H-M   'P 1'
#
loop_
_entity.id
_entity.type
_entity.pdbx_description
1 polymer ?
#
loop_
_entity_poly.entity_id
_entity_poly.type
_entity_poly.pdbx_seq_one_letter_code
_entity_poly.pdbx_strand_id
1 'polypeptide(L)'
;MRRGLRPEAGERLVRAFLHSGAAAVRNKMMKNWGVIGGIAAGLAAGIYVFWGPITERTKRKKGLVPGLLNLGNTCFMNSLVQGLAACPSFVRWLEDFTACYNLDSPEAVQPHLSVTLLQLLRGLSNQGEVWEDVLDAGRLLEVLRMHKWQISSFEEQDAHELFHVLTSSLEDERDRQPRVAHLFDVRSLETPSAAEEGQQRCRSRGPLLPLPNPWKSQHPFHGRLTSNMLCKRCDQQSPVRYDTFDSLSLSIPAIPWGRPVTMDHCLQHFISSETIKDVVCEHCTKIRAGETMNGQTVEKQKTTFVKQLNIGKLPQCLCIHLQRLSWSSQGAPLK
;
A
#
# COMPACT_ATOMS: atom_id res chain seq x y z
N MET A 1 -68.98 46.20 90.58
CA MET A 1 -70.06 45.17 90.58
C MET A 1 -70.40 44.81 89.14
N ARG A 2 -70.59 43.50 88.86
CA ARG A 2 -71.07 42.83 87.62
C ARG A 2 -70.06 42.77 86.45
N ARG A 3 -69.41 41.60 86.22
CA ARG A 3 -69.82 40.43 85.39
C ARG A 3 -70.08 40.85 83.93
N GLY A 4 -69.43 40.40 82.86
CA GLY A 4 -68.70 39.16 82.56
C GLY A 4 -69.39 38.49 81.36
N LEU A 5 -68.70 38.25 80.22
CA LEU A 5 -69.08 37.29 79.18
C LEU A 5 -67.97 37.12 78.11
N ARG A 6 -67.46 35.88 77.99
CA ARG A 6 -66.63 35.36 76.87
C ARG A 6 -67.52 35.14 75.62
N PRO A 7 -66.90 34.99 74.44
CA PRO A 7 -67.17 33.78 73.66
C PRO A 7 -65.89 33.12 73.11
N GLU A 8 -65.47 32.02 73.75
CA GLU A 8 -64.69 30.96 73.11
C GLU A 8 -65.68 30.08 72.33
N ALA A 9 -65.78 30.27 71.01
CA ALA A 9 -66.51 29.32 70.15
C ALA A 9 -66.07 29.31 68.66
N GLY A 10 -65.29 30.28 68.19
CA GLY A 10 -64.88 30.36 66.77
C GLY A 10 -63.64 29.53 66.39
N GLU A 11 -62.70 29.29 67.32
CA GLU A 11 -61.38 28.75 66.96
C GLU A 11 -61.27 27.21 66.96
N ARG A 12 -62.25 26.49 67.53
CA ARG A 12 -62.22 25.01 67.56
C ARG A 12 -62.72 24.36 66.28
N LEU A 13 -63.52 25.05 65.45
CA LEU A 13 -64.06 24.50 64.21
C LEU A 13 -63.04 24.58 63.05
N VAL A 14 -62.24 25.64 63.00
CA VAL A 14 -61.21 25.82 61.96
C VAL A 14 -60.03 24.85 62.15
N ARG A 15 -59.68 24.53 63.40
CA ARG A 15 -58.59 23.59 63.71
C ARG A 15 -58.97 22.12 63.45
N ALA A 16 -60.26 21.76 63.54
CA ALA A 16 -60.76 20.41 63.22
C ALA A 16 -60.88 20.15 61.71
N PHE A 17 -61.12 21.17 60.89
CA PHE A 17 -61.20 21.01 59.43
C PHE A 17 -59.83 20.87 58.75
N LEU A 18 -58.75 21.40 59.37
CA LEU A 18 -57.41 21.40 58.79
C LEU A 18 -56.55 20.17 59.13
N HIS A 19 -57.02 19.22 59.96
CA HIS A 19 -56.23 18.04 60.34
C HIS A 19 -56.76 16.70 59.82
N SER A 20 -57.97 16.63 59.25
CA SER A 20 -58.53 15.37 58.73
C SER A 20 -58.45 15.20 57.20
N GLY A 21 -58.06 16.24 56.45
CA GLY A 21 -58.00 16.18 54.98
C GLY A 21 -56.61 15.89 54.38
N ALA A 22 -55.52 16.24 55.06
CA ALA A 22 -54.19 16.24 54.45
C ALA A 22 -53.49 14.86 54.43
N ALA A 23 -53.78 13.98 55.41
CA ALA A 23 -53.10 12.69 55.54
C ALA A 23 -53.59 11.64 54.51
N ALA A 24 -54.90 11.65 54.19
CA ALA A 24 -55.50 10.68 53.27
C ALA A 24 -55.14 10.95 51.80
N VAL A 25 -55.01 12.23 51.40
CA VAL A 25 -54.64 12.63 50.03
C VAL A 25 -53.16 12.34 49.76
N ARG A 26 -52.29 12.57 50.75
CA ARG A 26 -50.84 12.32 50.63
C ARG A 26 -50.50 10.83 50.45
N ASN A 27 -51.24 9.93 51.12
CA ASN A 27 -51.02 8.48 50.99
C ASN A 27 -51.50 7.91 49.64
N LYS A 28 -52.51 8.52 49.01
CA LYS A 28 -53.02 8.10 47.69
C LYS A 28 -52.15 8.63 46.55
N MET A 29 -51.58 9.84 46.69
CA MET A 29 -50.62 10.40 45.71
C MET A 29 -49.27 9.65 45.68
N MET A 30 -48.76 9.19 46.83
CA MET A 30 -47.46 8.48 46.86
C MET A 30 -47.49 7.07 46.27
N LYS A 31 -48.64 6.36 46.30
CA LYS A 31 -48.76 5.02 45.69
C LYS A 31 -48.66 5.04 44.16
N ASN A 32 -49.07 6.12 43.51
CA ASN A 32 -49.07 6.22 42.06
C ASN A 32 -47.71 6.63 41.48
N TRP A 33 -46.88 7.34 42.26
CA TRP A 33 -45.53 7.75 41.82
C TRP A 33 -44.57 6.57 41.69
N GLY A 34 -44.69 5.53 42.52
CA GLY A 34 -43.89 4.32 42.39
C GLY A 34 -44.20 3.55 41.09
N VAL A 35 -45.48 3.49 40.71
CA VAL A 35 -45.93 2.84 39.47
C VAL A 35 -45.53 3.66 38.24
N ILE A 36 -45.72 4.99 38.27
CA ILE A 36 -45.32 5.88 37.18
C ILE A 36 -43.80 5.89 37.01
N GLY A 37 -43.04 5.92 38.11
CA GLY A 37 -41.59 5.81 38.09
C GLY A 37 -41.10 4.47 37.55
N GLY A 38 -41.77 3.37 37.91
CA GLY A 38 -41.47 2.03 37.38
C GLY A 38 -41.74 1.90 35.89
N ILE A 39 -42.87 2.45 35.39
CA ILE A 39 -43.21 2.45 33.96
C ILE A 39 -42.23 3.32 33.17
N ALA A 40 -41.90 4.52 33.67
CA ALA A 40 -40.93 5.42 33.04
C ALA A 40 -39.53 4.79 32.98
N ALA A 41 -39.09 4.13 34.06
CA ALA A 41 -37.82 3.40 34.08
C ALA A 41 -37.82 2.20 33.13
N GLY A 42 -38.91 1.44 33.05
CA GLY A 42 -39.06 0.33 32.12
C GLY A 42 -39.05 0.78 30.64
N LEU A 43 -39.71 1.88 30.31
CA LEU A 43 -39.67 2.48 28.98
C LEU A 43 -38.29 3.02 28.62
N ALA A 44 -37.63 3.72 29.55
CA ALA A 44 -36.26 4.20 29.34
C ALA A 44 -35.27 3.04 29.15
N ALA A 45 -35.41 1.96 29.92
CA ALA A 45 -34.61 0.75 29.78
C ALA A 45 -34.90 0.04 28.44
N GLY A 46 -36.16 -0.06 28.03
CA GLY A 46 -36.56 -0.61 26.73
C GLY A 46 -36.00 0.20 25.56
N ILE A 47 -36.08 1.54 25.63
CA ILE A 47 -35.49 2.44 24.65
C ILE A 47 -33.96 2.30 24.64
N TYR A 48 -33.30 2.18 25.80
CA TYR A 48 -31.85 1.99 25.84
C TYR A 48 -31.40 0.62 25.30
N VAL A 49 -32.18 -0.44 25.51
CA VAL A 49 -31.86 -1.77 24.98
C VAL A 49 -32.13 -1.88 23.48
N PHE A 50 -33.19 -1.26 22.96
CA PHE A 50 -33.53 -1.32 21.53
C PHE A 50 -32.91 -0.19 20.68
N TRP A 51 -32.67 0.99 21.27
CA TRP A 51 -32.24 2.22 20.60
C TRP A 51 -31.10 2.95 21.33
N GLY A 52 -30.60 2.42 22.44
CA GLY A 52 -29.42 2.97 23.08
C GLY A 52 -28.23 2.90 22.13
N PRO A 53 -27.31 3.87 22.18
CA PRO A 53 -26.20 3.91 21.26
C PRO A 53 -25.40 2.62 21.43
N ILE A 54 -25.38 1.78 20.40
CA ILE A 54 -24.41 0.71 20.25
C ILE A 54 -23.07 1.41 20.07
N THR A 55 -22.48 1.88 21.16
CA THR A 55 -21.06 2.17 21.19
C THR A 55 -20.38 0.83 21.40
N GLU A 56 -20.41 -0.02 20.37
CA GLU A 56 -19.24 -0.87 20.11
C GLU A 56 -18.10 0.07 19.74
N ARG A 57 -17.57 0.79 20.73
CA ARG A 57 -16.20 1.25 20.67
C ARG A 57 -15.40 -0.02 20.85
N THR A 58 -15.13 -0.73 19.75
CA THR A 58 -14.03 -1.69 19.69
C THR A 58 -12.85 -0.98 20.34
N LYS A 59 -12.46 -1.46 21.52
CA LYS A 59 -11.36 -0.87 22.27
C LYS A 59 -10.17 -0.90 21.32
N ARG A 60 -9.75 0.28 20.84
CA ARG A 60 -8.59 0.47 19.96
C ARG A 60 -7.49 -0.49 20.42
N LYS A 61 -7.22 -1.53 19.64
CA LYS A 61 -6.11 -2.44 19.92
C LYS A 61 -4.84 -1.67 19.57
N LYS A 62 -4.33 -0.91 20.55
CA LYS A 62 -3.15 -0.04 20.38
C LYS A 62 -2.01 -0.86 19.76
N GLY A 63 -1.48 -0.39 18.64
CA GLY A 63 -0.35 -1.01 17.95
C GLY A 63 -0.70 -2.05 16.88
N LEU A 64 -1.98 -2.29 16.58
CA LEU A 64 -2.38 -3.13 15.44
C LEU A 64 -2.68 -2.28 14.19
N VAL A 65 -2.38 -2.84 13.03
CA VAL A 65 -2.82 -2.34 11.72
C VAL A 65 -4.18 -2.94 11.36
N PRO A 66 -4.98 -2.26 10.52
CA PRO A 66 -6.25 -2.80 10.03
C PRO A 66 -6.07 -4.14 9.30
N GLY A 67 -7.07 -5.02 9.43
CA GLY A 67 -7.21 -6.19 8.58
C GLY A 67 -7.64 -5.82 7.16
N LEU A 68 -7.63 -6.80 6.26
CA LEU A 68 -8.17 -6.65 4.90
C LEU A 68 -9.24 -7.71 4.64
N LEU A 69 -10.39 -7.31 4.10
CA LEU A 69 -11.44 -8.23 3.66
C LEU A 69 -10.89 -9.16 2.58
N ASN A 70 -11.18 -10.46 2.69
CA ASN A 70 -10.90 -11.42 1.63
C ASN A 70 -12.13 -11.52 0.72
N LEU A 71 -12.06 -10.92 -0.46
CA LEU A 71 -13.14 -10.89 -1.47
C LEU A 71 -13.19 -12.17 -2.34
N GLY A 72 -12.87 -13.31 -1.74
CA GLY A 72 -12.79 -14.61 -2.39
C GLY A 72 -11.43 -14.87 -3.04
N ASN A 73 -10.62 -15.71 -2.39
CA ASN A 73 -9.26 -16.09 -2.81
C ASN A 73 -8.30 -14.91 -3.07
N THR A 74 -8.53 -13.75 -2.44
CA THR A 74 -7.71 -12.53 -2.60
C THR A 74 -6.60 -12.40 -1.55
N CYS A 75 -6.26 -13.48 -0.84
CA CYS A 75 -5.23 -13.45 0.20
C CYS A 75 -3.82 -13.13 -0.35
N PHE A 76 -3.54 -13.45 -1.62
CA PHE A 76 -2.32 -13.05 -2.32
C PHE A 76 -2.18 -11.52 -2.37
N MET A 77 -3.28 -10.79 -2.62
CA MET A 77 -3.30 -9.33 -2.66
C MET A 77 -3.18 -8.77 -1.25
N ASN A 78 -3.98 -9.31 -0.31
CA ASN A 78 -3.99 -8.81 1.06
C ASN A 78 -2.61 -8.95 1.72
N SER A 79 -1.94 -10.09 1.55
CA SER A 79 -0.59 -10.30 2.09
C SER A 79 0.45 -9.38 1.45
N LEU A 80 0.39 -9.16 0.13
CA LEU A 80 1.29 -8.26 -0.57
C LEU A 80 1.11 -6.80 -0.12
N VAL A 81 -0.12 -6.30 -0.11
CA VAL A 81 -0.39 -4.89 0.23
C VAL A 81 -0.02 -4.58 1.68
N GLN A 82 -0.21 -5.52 2.61
CA GLN A 82 0.30 -5.37 3.99
C GLN A 82 1.83 -5.27 4.02
N GLY A 83 2.55 -6.07 3.23
CA GLY A 83 4.00 -5.96 3.08
C GLY A 83 4.46 -4.64 2.47
N LEU A 84 3.74 -4.14 1.46
CA LEU A 84 4.01 -2.84 0.84
C LEU A 84 3.74 -1.67 1.80
N ALA A 85 2.69 -1.75 2.62
CA ALA A 85 2.39 -0.72 3.63
C ALA A 85 3.50 -0.62 4.69
N ALA A 86 4.17 -1.74 4.98
CA ALA A 86 5.33 -1.78 5.87
C ALA A 86 6.63 -1.22 5.23
N CYS A 87 6.58 -0.67 4.02
CA CYS A 87 7.72 -0.06 3.32
C CYS A 87 7.60 1.48 3.24
N PRO A 88 8.07 2.25 4.24
CA PRO A 88 7.85 3.71 4.28
C PRO A 88 8.39 4.46 3.08
N SER A 89 9.52 4.03 2.51
CA SER A 89 10.08 4.63 1.30
C SER A 89 9.19 4.45 0.08
N PHE A 90 8.49 3.32 -0.03
CA PHE A 90 7.52 3.08 -1.09
C PHE A 90 6.27 3.93 -0.92
N VAL A 91 5.75 4.02 0.31
CA VAL A 91 4.62 4.89 0.62
C VAL A 91 4.95 6.35 0.29
N ARG A 92 6.08 6.89 0.78
CA ARG A 92 6.52 8.26 0.47
C ARG A 92 6.70 8.50 -1.01
N TRP A 93 7.31 7.57 -1.73
CA TRP A 93 7.44 7.68 -3.17
C TRP A 93 6.07 7.76 -3.86
N LEU A 94 5.08 6.97 -3.44
CA LEU A 94 3.71 7.06 -3.96
C LEU A 94 3.05 8.41 -3.61
N GLU A 95 3.31 8.98 -2.44
CA GLU A 95 2.81 10.31 -2.07
C GLU A 95 3.35 11.38 -3.03
N ASP A 96 4.66 11.38 -3.26
CA ASP A 96 5.30 12.31 -4.20
C ASP A 96 4.83 12.07 -5.64
N PHE A 97 4.66 10.80 -6.03
CA PHE A 97 4.20 10.38 -7.34
C PHE A 97 2.74 10.76 -7.62
N THR A 98 1.91 10.83 -6.58
CA THR A 98 0.49 11.19 -6.71
C THR A 98 0.20 12.67 -6.52
N ALA A 99 1.11 13.41 -5.89
CA ALA A 99 0.97 14.85 -5.64
C ALA A 99 0.86 15.70 -6.92
N CYS A 100 1.33 15.19 -8.05
CA CYS A 100 1.25 15.85 -9.35
C CYS A 100 -0.06 15.60 -10.11
N TYR A 101 -0.97 14.77 -9.61
CA TYR A 101 -2.29 14.62 -10.22
C TYR A 101 -3.16 15.84 -9.92
N ASN A 102 -3.66 16.49 -10.96
CA ASN A 102 -4.73 17.46 -10.83
C ASN A 102 -6.06 16.70 -10.72
N LEU A 103 -6.38 16.26 -9.51
CA LEU A 103 -7.58 15.45 -9.22
C LEU A 103 -8.90 16.19 -9.48
N ASP A 104 -8.85 17.50 -9.72
CA ASP A 104 -10.00 18.36 -10.01
C ASP A 104 -10.34 18.45 -11.51
N SER A 105 -9.56 17.80 -12.39
CA SER A 105 -9.83 17.82 -13.83
C SER A 105 -10.94 16.84 -14.24
N PRO A 106 -11.99 17.29 -14.96
CA PRO A 106 -13.09 16.43 -15.42
C PRO A 106 -12.70 15.39 -16.48
N GLU A 107 -11.44 15.38 -16.95
CA GLU A 107 -10.89 14.38 -17.89
C GLU A 107 -10.29 13.13 -17.21
N ALA A 108 -10.34 13.03 -15.88
CA ALA A 108 -9.92 11.85 -15.12
C ALA A 108 -10.93 10.68 -15.26
N VAL A 109 -11.11 10.18 -16.48
CA VAL A 109 -12.10 9.14 -16.82
C VAL A 109 -11.67 7.76 -16.32
N GLN A 110 -10.40 7.56 -15.93
CA GLN A 110 -9.91 6.29 -15.40
C GLN A 110 -9.30 6.44 -14.00
N PRO A 111 -9.66 5.57 -13.04
CA PRO A 111 -9.02 5.56 -11.73
C PRO A 111 -7.54 5.22 -11.85
N HIS A 112 -6.70 6.12 -11.34
CA HIS A 112 -5.26 5.94 -11.22
C HIS A 112 -4.94 4.79 -10.25
N LEU A 113 -4.09 3.85 -10.69
CA LEU A 113 -3.63 2.74 -9.85
C LEU A 113 -2.85 3.27 -8.65
N SER A 114 -1.93 4.19 -8.90
CA SER A 114 -1.11 4.86 -7.89
C SER A 114 -1.93 5.48 -6.75
N VAL A 115 -2.97 6.25 -7.08
CA VAL A 115 -3.86 6.90 -6.11
C VAL A 115 -4.65 5.88 -5.31
N THR A 116 -5.21 4.88 -5.98
CA THR A 116 -6.01 3.82 -5.34
C THR A 116 -5.15 2.99 -4.38
N LEU A 117 -3.94 2.64 -4.80
CA LEU A 117 -2.97 1.94 -3.96
C LEU A 117 -2.57 2.80 -2.76
N LEU A 118 -2.22 4.07 -2.95
CA LEU A 118 -1.80 4.96 -1.87
C LEU A 118 -2.89 5.13 -0.79
N GLN A 119 -4.15 5.28 -1.19
CA GLN A 119 -5.27 5.37 -0.25
C GLN A 119 -5.35 4.13 0.65
N LEU A 120 -5.21 2.94 0.07
CA LEU A 120 -5.20 1.69 0.81
C LEU A 120 -3.98 1.57 1.74
N LEU A 121 -2.78 1.91 1.26
CA LEU A 121 -1.56 1.86 2.07
C LEU A 121 -1.59 2.84 3.25
N ARG A 122 -2.17 4.04 3.08
CA ARG A 122 -2.37 5.01 4.16
C ARG A 122 -3.35 4.51 5.22
N GLY A 123 -4.44 3.88 4.79
CA GLY A 123 -5.37 3.21 5.69
C GLY A 123 -4.66 2.15 6.54
N LEU A 124 -3.88 1.27 5.90
CA LEU A 124 -3.13 0.21 6.57
C LEU A 124 -2.02 0.73 7.50
N SER A 125 -1.43 1.87 7.19
CA SER A 125 -0.37 2.48 7.98
C SER A 125 -0.90 3.31 9.16
N ASN A 126 -2.21 3.28 9.46
CA ASN A 126 -2.88 4.12 10.45
C ASN A 126 -2.67 5.64 10.22
N GLN A 127 -2.45 6.05 8.96
CA GLN A 127 -2.32 7.46 8.56
C GLN A 127 -3.65 8.05 8.08
N GLY A 128 -4.73 7.25 8.05
CA GLY A 128 -6.07 7.71 7.68
C GLY A 128 -6.72 8.58 8.75
N GLU A 129 -7.61 9.48 8.32
CA GLU A 129 -8.40 10.33 9.22
C GLU A 129 -9.47 9.53 9.98
N VAL A 130 -9.98 8.47 9.35
CA VAL A 130 -10.96 7.55 9.91
C VAL A 130 -10.29 6.21 10.19
N TRP A 131 -10.48 5.69 11.40
CA TRP A 131 -9.97 4.38 11.78
C TRP A 131 -11.01 3.32 11.48
N GLU A 132 -10.60 2.30 10.74
CA GLU A 132 -11.40 1.11 10.41
C GLU A 132 -10.61 -0.13 10.86
N ASP A 133 -11.28 -1.07 11.55
CA ASP A 133 -10.67 -2.34 11.98
C ASP A 133 -10.31 -3.22 10.78
N VAL A 134 -11.07 -3.10 9.68
CA VAL A 134 -10.93 -3.90 8.46
C VAL A 134 -11.18 -3.00 7.25
N LEU A 135 -10.26 -3.03 6.28
CA LEU A 135 -10.36 -2.29 5.03
C LEU A 135 -10.79 -3.20 3.87
N ASP A 136 -11.40 -2.59 2.85
CA ASP A 136 -11.77 -3.24 1.60
C ASP A 136 -10.79 -2.87 0.47
N ALA A 137 -10.13 -3.87 -0.11
CA ALA A 137 -9.22 -3.71 -1.25
C ALA A 137 -9.89 -3.94 -2.62
N GLY A 138 -11.21 -4.04 -2.68
CA GLY A 138 -11.97 -4.33 -3.90
C GLY A 138 -11.76 -3.33 -5.02
N ARG A 139 -11.68 -2.04 -4.67
CA ARG A 139 -11.37 -0.99 -5.66
C ARG A 139 -9.99 -1.17 -6.29
N LEU A 140 -8.97 -1.59 -5.52
CA LEU A 140 -7.65 -1.88 -6.08
C LEU A 140 -7.72 -3.03 -7.09
N LEU A 141 -8.46 -4.09 -6.75
CA LEU A 141 -8.68 -5.23 -7.63
C LEU A 141 -9.38 -4.84 -8.95
N GLU A 142 -10.41 -3.98 -8.87
CA GLU A 142 -11.09 -3.43 -10.05
C GLU A 142 -10.14 -2.61 -10.94
N VAL A 143 -9.33 -1.74 -10.35
CA VAL A 143 -8.36 -0.93 -11.10
C VAL A 143 -7.30 -1.81 -11.76
N LEU A 144 -6.81 -2.85 -11.08
CA LEU A 144 -5.85 -3.80 -11.65
C LEU A 144 -6.40 -4.54 -12.87
N ARG A 145 -7.69 -4.92 -12.84
CA ARG A 145 -8.37 -5.54 -13.99
C ARG A 145 -8.44 -4.62 -15.20
N MET A 146 -8.57 -3.31 -14.97
CA MET A 146 -8.50 -2.29 -16.03
C MET A 146 -7.09 -2.15 -16.60
N HIS A 147 -6.05 -2.35 -15.77
CA HIS A 147 -4.64 -2.32 -16.15
C HIS A 147 -4.13 -3.67 -16.69
N LYS A 148 -4.97 -4.38 -17.46
CA LYS A 148 -4.64 -5.62 -18.18
C LYS A 148 -4.36 -6.85 -17.32
N TRP A 149 -4.55 -6.80 -16.01
CA TRP A 149 -4.52 -8.01 -15.17
C TRP A 149 -5.88 -8.72 -15.16
N GLN A 150 -6.18 -9.40 -16.27
CA GLN A 150 -7.45 -10.10 -16.48
C GLN A 150 -7.45 -11.48 -15.82
N ILE A 151 -7.56 -11.51 -14.49
CA ILE A 151 -7.73 -12.75 -13.73
C ILE A 151 -9.20 -13.15 -13.60
N SER A 152 -9.45 -14.45 -13.55
CA SER A 152 -10.76 -14.99 -13.20
C SER A 152 -11.16 -14.51 -11.80
N SER A 153 -12.42 -14.14 -11.62
CA SER A 153 -12.94 -13.92 -10.27
C SER A 153 -12.83 -15.22 -9.47
N PHE A 154 -12.34 -15.13 -8.24
CA PHE A 154 -12.25 -16.24 -7.25
C PHE A 154 -11.15 -17.29 -7.50
N GLU A 155 -10.15 -17.03 -8.34
CA GLU A 155 -8.98 -17.92 -8.50
C GLU A 155 -7.84 -17.52 -7.54
N GLU A 156 -7.09 -18.50 -7.03
CA GLU A 156 -5.85 -18.24 -6.29
C GLU A 156 -4.77 -17.73 -7.25
N GLN A 157 -3.96 -16.76 -6.83
CA GLN A 157 -2.91 -16.15 -7.66
C GLN A 157 -1.58 -16.08 -6.91
N ASP A 158 -0.48 -15.92 -7.63
CA ASP A 158 0.83 -15.69 -7.03
C ASP A 158 0.99 -14.21 -6.61
N ALA A 159 1.30 -13.98 -5.34
CA ALA A 159 1.56 -12.64 -4.81
C ALA A 159 2.81 -11.99 -5.46
N HIS A 160 3.78 -12.81 -5.89
CA HIS A 160 4.98 -12.32 -6.59
C HIS A 160 4.64 -11.84 -8.01
N GLU A 161 3.72 -12.51 -8.70
CA GLU A 161 3.20 -12.05 -9.98
C GLU A 161 2.46 -10.73 -9.82
N LEU A 162 1.55 -10.63 -8.83
CA LEU A 162 0.87 -9.37 -8.52
C LEU A 162 1.85 -8.24 -8.20
N PHE A 163 2.95 -8.51 -7.49
CA PHE A 163 3.97 -7.50 -7.23
C PHE A 163 4.53 -6.91 -8.53
N HIS A 164 4.85 -7.75 -9.52
CA HIS A 164 5.34 -7.29 -10.81
C HIS A 164 4.28 -6.62 -11.67
N VAL A 165 3.01 -7.05 -11.59
CA VAL A 165 1.88 -6.34 -12.19
C VAL A 165 1.77 -4.92 -11.61
N LEU A 166 1.90 -4.77 -10.29
CA LEU A 166 1.86 -3.48 -9.63
C LEU A 166 3.04 -2.59 -10.04
N THR A 167 4.29 -3.08 -9.99
CA THR A 167 5.45 -2.25 -10.33
C THR A 167 5.43 -1.85 -11.80
N SER A 168 5.18 -2.78 -12.72
CA SER A 168 5.07 -2.45 -14.15
C SER A 168 3.94 -1.47 -14.44
N SER A 169 2.77 -1.63 -13.83
CA SER A 169 1.65 -0.69 -14.04
C SER A 169 1.95 0.71 -13.51
N LEU A 170 2.68 0.83 -12.40
CA LEU A 170 3.15 2.12 -11.87
C LEU A 170 4.22 2.75 -12.77
N GLU A 171 5.10 1.95 -13.39
CA GLU A 171 6.06 2.43 -14.38
C GLU A 171 5.37 2.91 -15.67
N ASP A 172 4.36 2.18 -16.15
CA ASP A 172 3.54 2.60 -17.28
C ASP A 172 2.78 3.90 -16.98
N GLU A 173 2.22 4.02 -15.77
CA GLU A 173 1.55 5.23 -15.30
C GLU A 173 2.51 6.42 -15.24
N ARG A 174 3.76 6.20 -14.80
CA ARG A 174 4.83 7.21 -14.82
C ARG A 174 5.19 7.61 -16.24
N ASP A 175 5.35 6.65 -17.15
CA ASP A 175 5.87 6.88 -18.49
C ASP A 175 4.83 7.52 -19.42
N ARG A 176 3.53 7.41 -19.11
CA ARG A 176 2.44 8.13 -19.79
C ARG A 176 2.45 9.64 -19.53
N GLN A 177 3.19 10.10 -18.54
CA GLN A 177 3.16 11.50 -18.14
C GLN A 177 4.13 12.33 -18.99
N PRO A 178 3.72 13.52 -19.46
CA PRO A 178 4.48 14.29 -20.41
C PRO A 178 5.87 14.61 -19.84
N ARG A 179 6.92 14.17 -20.56
CA ARG A 179 8.33 14.37 -20.16
C ARG A 179 8.77 15.84 -20.20
N VAL A 180 7.96 16.71 -20.80
CA VAL A 180 8.18 18.15 -20.92
C VAL A 180 7.04 18.84 -20.20
N ALA A 181 7.35 19.60 -19.15
CA ALA A 181 6.36 20.50 -18.53
C ALA A 181 5.80 21.42 -19.60
N HIS A 182 4.48 21.60 -19.65
CA HIS A 182 3.89 22.50 -20.63
C HIS A 182 4.36 23.93 -20.33
N LEU A 183 4.55 24.75 -21.36
CA LEU A 183 4.93 26.16 -21.22
C LEU A 183 3.95 26.97 -20.33
N PHE A 184 2.77 26.41 -20.05
CA PHE A 184 1.72 26.97 -19.19
C PHE A 184 1.80 26.52 -17.70
N ASP A 185 2.64 25.55 -17.34
CA ASP A 185 2.90 25.16 -15.93
C ASP A 185 3.67 26.23 -15.15
N VAL A 186 4.09 27.30 -15.83
CA VAL A 186 4.69 28.52 -15.27
C VAL A 186 3.73 29.24 -14.31
N ARG A 187 2.41 28.97 -14.36
CA ARG A 187 1.45 29.51 -13.39
C ARG A 187 1.72 29.05 -11.94
N SER A 188 2.36 27.90 -11.74
CA SER A 188 2.76 27.45 -10.40
C SER A 188 3.98 28.21 -9.85
N LEU A 189 4.67 29.00 -10.68
CA LEU A 189 5.76 29.89 -10.25
C LEU A 189 5.26 31.28 -9.80
N GLU A 190 3.97 31.58 -9.97
CA GLU A 190 3.35 32.82 -9.52
C GLU A 190 2.86 32.69 -8.07
N THR A 191 3.78 32.42 -7.14
CA THR A 191 3.57 32.83 -5.74
C THR A 191 4.22 34.21 -5.58
N PRO A 192 3.46 35.30 -5.42
CA PRO A 192 4.07 36.62 -5.31
C PRO A 192 4.71 36.74 -3.92
N SER A 193 6.03 36.52 -3.85
CA SER A 193 6.81 37.05 -2.73
C SER A 193 6.81 38.57 -2.88
N ALA A 194 6.07 39.24 -2.00
CA ALA A 194 6.07 40.69 -1.89
C ALA A 194 7.48 41.19 -1.54
N ALA A 195 8.21 41.75 -2.51
CA ALA A 195 9.26 42.76 -2.29
C ALA A 195 9.79 43.35 -3.62
N GLU A 196 9.58 44.66 -3.74
CA GLU A 196 10.41 45.68 -4.39
C GLU A 196 10.34 45.89 -5.92
N GLU A 197 9.82 47.09 -6.24
CA GLU A 197 9.81 47.77 -7.52
C GLU A 197 11.23 48.09 -8.01
N GLY A 198 11.47 47.89 -9.31
CA GLY A 198 12.59 48.54 -10.00
C GLY A 198 13.39 47.64 -10.93
N GLN A 199 13.48 48.08 -12.18
CA GLN A 199 14.43 47.62 -13.21
C GLN A 199 14.08 46.31 -13.95
N GLN A 200 13.33 46.50 -15.03
CA GLN A 200 13.24 45.55 -16.14
C GLN A 200 14.64 45.28 -16.73
N ARG A 201 15.22 44.15 -16.34
CA ARG A 201 16.48 43.63 -16.91
C ARG A 201 16.27 42.15 -17.19
N CYS A 202 16.22 41.78 -18.46
CA CYS A 202 16.16 40.38 -18.88
C CYS A 202 17.34 39.61 -18.28
N ARG A 203 17.10 38.85 -17.21
CA ARG A 203 18.06 37.93 -16.61
C ARG A 203 17.77 36.52 -17.11
N SER A 204 18.32 36.15 -18.27
CA SER A 204 18.31 34.78 -18.78
C SER A 204 19.34 33.87 -18.08
N ARG A 205 19.65 34.11 -16.80
CA ARG A 205 20.70 33.38 -16.07
C ARG A 205 20.47 33.31 -14.55
N GLY A 206 19.25 33.02 -14.13
CA GLY A 206 19.01 32.48 -12.78
C GLY A 206 19.27 30.97 -12.77
N PRO A 207 19.73 30.36 -11.66
CA PRO A 207 19.69 28.91 -11.53
C PRO A 207 18.23 28.48 -11.65
N LEU A 208 17.92 27.58 -12.58
CA LEU A 208 16.59 26.97 -12.63
C LEU A 208 16.33 26.35 -11.25
N LEU A 209 15.27 26.78 -10.59
CA LEU A 209 14.77 26.09 -9.41
C LEU A 209 14.60 24.62 -9.81
N PRO A 210 15.16 23.64 -9.08
CA PRO A 210 14.91 22.24 -9.35
C PRO A 210 13.42 22.01 -9.14
N LEU A 211 12.62 22.04 -10.21
CA LEU A 211 11.27 21.50 -10.14
C LEU A 211 11.45 20.03 -9.72
N PRO A 212 10.88 19.60 -8.58
CA PRO A 212 10.77 18.18 -8.29
C PRO A 212 9.95 17.61 -9.46
N ASN A 213 10.60 16.83 -10.31
CA ASN A 213 9.91 16.14 -11.39
C ASN A 213 9.68 14.70 -10.87
N PRO A 214 8.59 14.43 -10.12
CA PRO A 214 8.34 13.11 -9.52
C PRO A 214 8.41 11.99 -10.57
N TRP A 215 8.02 12.27 -11.82
CA TRP A 215 8.12 11.39 -12.99
C TRP A 215 9.54 10.95 -13.38
N LYS A 216 10.59 11.64 -12.91
CA LYS A 216 11.98 11.25 -13.17
C LYS A 216 12.50 10.22 -12.16
N SER A 217 11.83 10.07 -11.01
CA SER A 217 12.26 9.15 -9.97
C SER A 217 11.66 7.75 -10.21
N GLN A 218 12.54 6.75 -10.27
CA GLN A 218 12.11 5.35 -10.31
C GLN A 218 11.49 4.98 -8.95
N HIS A 219 10.54 4.05 -8.95
CA HIS A 219 10.01 3.52 -7.70
C HIS A 219 11.15 2.87 -6.87
N PRO A 220 11.06 2.87 -5.54
CA PRO A 220 12.19 2.53 -4.67
C PRO A 220 12.59 1.05 -4.70
N PHE A 221 11.81 0.18 -5.36
CA PHE A 221 12.17 -1.22 -5.63
C PHE A 221 13.12 -1.40 -6.83
N HIS A 222 13.36 -0.35 -7.62
CA HIS A 222 14.14 -0.44 -8.85
C HIS A 222 15.65 -0.53 -8.60
N GLY A 223 16.21 -1.72 -8.82
CA GLY A 223 17.63 -2.04 -8.78
C GLY A 223 18.23 -2.35 -10.17
N ARG A 224 19.54 -2.64 -10.20
CA ARG A 224 20.24 -3.11 -11.41
C ARG A 224 21.18 -4.28 -11.11
N LEU A 225 21.12 -5.30 -11.93
CA LEU A 225 22.10 -6.39 -11.99
C LEU A 225 23.16 -6.10 -13.06
N THR A 226 24.36 -6.63 -12.87
CA THR A 226 25.40 -6.68 -13.90
C THR A 226 25.62 -8.12 -14.33
N SER A 227 25.53 -8.39 -15.63
CA SER A 227 25.81 -9.70 -16.23
C SER A 227 27.18 -9.66 -16.92
N ASN A 228 28.13 -10.39 -16.37
CA ASN A 228 29.48 -10.56 -16.91
C ASN A 228 29.58 -11.90 -17.63
N MET A 229 30.19 -11.91 -18.82
CA MET A 229 30.43 -13.15 -19.57
C MET A 229 31.85 -13.20 -20.16
N LEU A 230 32.52 -14.34 -20.01
CA LEU A 230 33.86 -14.61 -20.52
C LEU A 230 33.85 -15.89 -21.36
N CYS A 231 34.34 -15.85 -22.59
CA CYS A 231 34.49 -17.04 -23.42
C CYS A 231 35.67 -17.90 -22.95
N LYS A 232 35.46 -19.19 -22.65
CA LYS A 232 36.54 -20.11 -22.22
C LYS A 232 37.48 -20.57 -23.35
N ARG A 233 37.16 -20.25 -24.61
CA ARG A 233 37.99 -20.64 -25.77
C ARG A 233 39.02 -19.58 -26.12
N CYS A 234 38.64 -18.31 -26.13
CA CYS A 234 39.50 -17.20 -26.53
C CYS A 234 39.75 -16.17 -25.43
N ASP A 235 39.26 -16.41 -24.21
CA ASP A 235 39.36 -15.53 -23.04
C ASP A 235 38.83 -14.10 -23.25
N GLN A 236 38.08 -13.88 -24.33
CA GLN A 236 37.44 -12.60 -24.61
C GLN A 236 36.27 -12.37 -23.66
N GLN A 237 36.33 -11.26 -22.93
CA GLN A 237 35.21 -10.76 -22.13
C GLN A 237 34.18 -10.06 -23.04
N SER A 238 32.91 -10.39 -22.84
CA SER A 238 31.78 -9.68 -23.45
C SER A 238 31.51 -8.37 -22.72
N PRO A 239 30.95 -7.35 -23.39
CA PRO A 239 30.52 -6.12 -22.73
C PRO A 239 29.58 -6.43 -21.55
N VAL A 240 29.80 -5.74 -20.43
CA VAL A 240 28.96 -5.89 -19.24
C VAL A 240 27.54 -5.43 -19.58
N ARG A 241 26.55 -6.31 -19.37
CA ARG A 241 25.14 -5.95 -19.52
C ARG A 241 24.54 -5.51 -18.19
N TYR A 242 23.71 -4.47 -18.23
CA TYR A 242 22.99 -3.95 -17.07
C TYR A 242 21.51 -4.23 -17.24
N ASP A 243 20.97 -5.11 -16.41
CA ASP A 243 19.56 -5.49 -16.44
C ASP A 243 18.87 -4.91 -15.20
N THR A 244 17.66 -4.37 -15.34
CA THR A 244 16.89 -3.82 -14.21
C THR A 244 16.17 -4.93 -13.47
N PHE A 245 15.88 -4.73 -12.18
CA PHE A 245 15.06 -5.65 -11.40
C PHE A 245 14.23 -4.89 -10.36
N ASP A 246 13.02 -5.41 -10.09
CA ASP A 246 12.17 -4.94 -8.99
C ASP A 246 12.15 -5.91 -7.80
N SER A 247 12.55 -7.16 -8.06
CA SER A 247 12.74 -8.20 -7.05
C SER A 247 13.88 -9.13 -7.42
N LEU A 248 14.50 -9.76 -6.43
CA LEU A 248 15.47 -10.84 -6.63
C LEU A 248 14.78 -12.19 -6.42
N SER A 249 14.60 -12.96 -7.51
CA SER A 249 14.09 -14.32 -7.45
C SER A 249 15.22 -15.31 -7.23
N LEU A 250 15.30 -15.87 -6.03
CA LEU A 250 16.37 -16.76 -5.60
C LEU A 250 15.91 -18.22 -5.62
N SER A 251 16.64 -19.06 -6.34
CA SER A 251 16.46 -20.51 -6.29
C SER A 251 16.96 -21.04 -4.95
N ILE A 252 16.17 -21.92 -4.32
CA ILE A 252 16.55 -22.55 -3.04
C ILE A 252 17.50 -23.72 -3.35
N PRO A 253 18.78 -23.67 -2.93
CA PRO A 253 19.74 -24.72 -3.24
C PRO A 253 19.38 -26.01 -2.49
N ALA A 254 19.61 -27.16 -3.14
CA ALA A 254 19.54 -28.46 -2.48
C ALA A 254 20.73 -28.62 -1.52
N ILE A 255 20.47 -28.75 -0.22
CA ILE A 255 21.51 -28.92 0.81
C ILE A 255 21.41 -30.34 1.40
N PRO A 256 22.54 -30.97 1.78
CA PRO A 256 22.55 -32.24 2.50
C PRO A 256 21.62 -32.24 3.72
N TRP A 257 20.98 -33.38 3.95
CA TRP A 257 20.01 -33.59 5.02
C TRP A 257 20.51 -33.09 6.39
N GLY A 258 19.65 -32.36 7.11
CA GLY A 258 19.92 -31.88 8.48
C GLY A 258 20.62 -30.52 8.59
N ARG A 259 20.98 -29.86 7.48
CA ARG A 259 21.51 -28.49 7.51
C ARG A 259 20.46 -27.45 7.09
N PRO A 260 20.28 -26.36 7.85
CA PRO A 260 19.36 -25.29 7.46
C PRO A 260 19.89 -24.52 6.24
N VAL A 261 18.98 -24.14 5.34
CA VAL A 261 19.26 -23.20 4.25
C VAL A 261 19.09 -21.78 4.79
N THR A 262 20.08 -20.91 4.57
CA THR A 262 20.04 -19.50 4.98
C THR A 262 19.78 -18.59 3.78
N MET A 263 19.39 -17.35 4.04
CA MET A 263 19.26 -16.33 2.98
C MET A 263 20.59 -16.10 2.26
N ASP A 264 21.70 -16.08 2.99
CA ASP A 264 23.04 -15.92 2.43
C ASP A 264 23.40 -17.06 1.47
N HIS A 265 23.00 -18.30 1.74
CA HIS A 265 23.19 -19.41 0.81
C HIS A 265 22.46 -19.16 -0.52
N CYS A 266 21.22 -18.69 -0.47
CA CYS A 266 20.44 -18.37 -1.67
C CYS A 266 21.05 -17.20 -2.45
N LEU A 267 21.48 -16.14 -1.76
CA LEU A 267 22.12 -14.97 -2.39
C LEU A 267 23.47 -15.34 -3.01
N GLN A 268 24.28 -16.12 -2.30
CA GLN A 268 25.58 -16.60 -2.80
C GLN A 268 25.40 -17.50 -4.02
N HIS A 269 24.38 -18.37 -4.00
CA HIS A 269 24.04 -19.19 -5.16
C HIS A 269 23.64 -18.33 -6.36
N PHE A 270 22.84 -17.28 -6.13
CA PHE A 270 22.38 -16.36 -7.17
C PHE A 270 23.52 -15.59 -7.87
N ILE A 271 24.55 -15.17 -7.13
CA ILE A 271 25.72 -14.45 -7.68
C ILE A 271 26.88 -15.38 -8.09
N SER A 272 26.70 -16.70 -7.95
CA SER A 272 27.74 -17.66 -8.29
C SER A 272 27.99 -17.69 -9.80
N SER A 273 29.23 -17.94 -10.20
CA SER A 273 29.57 -18.10 -11.61
C SER A 273 29.07 -19.45 -12.12
N GLU A 274 28.40 -19.44 -13.27
CA GLU A 274 27.92 -20.62 -13.97
C GLU A 274 28.65 -20.80 -15.32
N THR A 275 28.67 -22.03 -15.84
CA THR A 275 29.24 -22.33 -17.15
C THR A 275 28.12 -22.61 -18.14
N ILE A 276 28.03 -21.80 -19.21
CA ILE A 276 27.00 -21.92 -20.24
C ILE A 276 27.64 -22.44 -21.52
N LYS A 277 27.11 -23.55 -22.04
CA LYS A 277 27.54 -24.17 -23.30
C LYS A 277 26.79 -23.58 -24.48
N ASP A 278 27.31 -23.81 -25.68
CA ASP A 278 26.66 -23.49 -26.95
C ASP A 278 26.32 -22.00 -27.18
N VAL A 279 27.08 -21.10 -26.56
CA VAL A 279 26.94 -19.65 -26.75
C VAL A 279 27.78 -19.20 -27.93
N VAL A 280 27.19 -18.41 -28.83
CA VAL A 280 27.90 -17.83 -29.98
C VAL A 280 28.94 -16.83 -29.48
N CYS A 281 30.21 -17.03 -29.88
CA CYS A 281 31.29 -16.10 -29.62
C CYS A 281 31.66 -15.35 -30.91
N GLU A 282 31.40 -14.04 -30.93
CA GLU A 282 31.72 -13.17 -32.06
C GLU A 282 33.23 -13.14 -32.35
N HIS A 283 34.08 -13.16 -31.32
CA HIS A 283 35.53 -13.16 -31.50
C HIS A 283 36.05 -14.46 -32.12
N CYS A 284 35.61 -15.62 -31.60
CA CYS A 284 35.95 -16.92 -32.21
C CYS A 284 35.42 -17.05 -33.63
N THR A 285 34.25 -16.46 -33.91
CA THR A 285 33.67 -16.44 -35.26
C THR A 285 34.54 -15.63 -36.22
N LYS A 286 35.07 -14.48 -35.78
CA LYS A 286 36.00 -13.65 -36.57
C LYS A 286 37.35 -14.34 -36.81
N ILE A 287 37.88 -15.07 -35.83
CA ILE A 287 39.13 -15.84 -36.01
C ILE A 287 38.94 -16.89 -37.12
N ARG A 288 37.88 -17.70 -37.04
CA ARG A 288 37.59 -18.71 -38.07
C ARG A 288 37.28 -18.08 -39.44
N ALA A 289 36.63 -16.91 -39.46
CA ALA A 289 36.43 -16.16 -40.70
C ALA A 289 37.76 -15.76 -41.37
N GLY A 290 38.73 -15.29 -40.58
CA GLY A 290 40.06 -14.90 -41.07
C GLY A 290 40.91 -16.07 -41.55
N GLU A 291 40.71 -17.27 -41.00
CA GLU A 291 41.36 -18.52 -41.44
C GLU A 291 40.75 -19.08 -42.74
N THR A 292 39.49 -18.75 -43.04
CA THR A 292 38.78 -19.30 -44.20
C THR A 292 39.03 -18.44 -45.44
N MET A 293 40.11 -18.72 -46.17
CA MET A 293 40.37 -18.14 -47.50
C MET A 293 39.42 -18.76 -48.53
N ASN A 294 38.31 -18.09 -48.84
CA ASN A 294 37.48 -18.17 -50.06
C ASN A 294 35.99 -18.13 -49.74
N GLY A 295 35.38 -16.93 -49.66
CA GLY A 295 33.96 -16.64 -49.99
C GLY A 295 32.85 -17.51 -49.39
N GLN A 296 33.16 -18.45 -48.50
CA GLN A 296 32.24 -19.40 -47.92
C GLN A 296 31.55 -18.76 -46.72
N THR A 297 30.31 -19.15 -46.51
CA THR A 297 29.50 -18.73 -45.37
C THR A 297 30.21 -19.16 -44.08
N VAL A 298 30.70 -18.19 -43.30
CA VAL A 298 31.39 -18.48 -42.05
C VAL A 298 30.39 -18.98 -41.02
N GLU A 299 30.60 -20.20 -40.54
CA GLU A 299 29.78 -20.79 -39.50
C GLU A 299 29.96 -20.03 -38.17
N LYS A 300 28.86 -19.67 -37.51
CA LYS A 300 28.90 -19.02 -36.19
C LYS A 300 29.52 -19.96 -35.16
N GLN A 301 30.60 -19.53 -34.51
CA GLN A 301 31.30 -20.35 -33.54
C GLN A 301 30.58 -20.36 -32.19
N LYS A 302 30.03 -21.51 -31.85
CA LYS A 302 29.47 -21.78 -30.51
C LYS A 302 30.57 -22.31 -29.59
N THR A 303 30.63 -21.75 -28.39
CA THR A 303 31.67 -22.02 -27.39
C THR A 303 31.06 -22.07 -26.00
N THR A 304 31.90 -22.36 -25.00
CA THR A 304 31.51 -22.33 -23.60
C THR A 304 31.90 -20.99 -22.98
N PHE A 305 31.00 -20.39 -22.21
CA PHE A 305 31.23 -19.15 -21.47
C PHE A 305 31.11 -19.37 -19.96
N VAL A 306 31.86 -18.60 -19.18
CA VAL A 306 31.55 -18.35 -17.76
C VAL A 306 30.64 -17.14 -17.70
N LYS A 307 29.46 -17.28 -17.08
CA LYS A 307 28.56 -16.16 -16.79
C LYS A 307 28.48 -15.94 -15.29
N GLN A 308 28.43 -14.69 -14.87
CA GLN A 308 28.21 -14.32 -13.48
C GLN A 308 27.29 -13.10 -13.39
N LEU A 309 26.30 -13.18 -12.51
CA LEU A 309 25.46 -12.05 -12.12
C LEU A 309 26.02 -11.40 -10.86
N ASN A 310 26.03 -10.08 -10.80
CA ASN A 310 26.30 -9.32 -9.57
C ASN A 310 25.25 -8.22 -9.39
N ILE A 311 25.16 -7.67 -8.19
CA ILE A 311 24.29 -6.52 -7.90
C ILE A 311 25.07 -5.24 -8.24
N GLY A 312 24.58 -4.48 -9.22
CA GLY A 312 25.17 -3.19 -9.62
C GLY A 312 24.61 -2.02 -8.83
N LYS A 313 23.28 -1.88 -8.79
CA LYS A 313 22.57 -0.85 -8.01
C LYS A 313 21.59 -1.54 -7.07
N LEU A 314 21.72 -1.30 -5.77
CA LEU A 314 20.73 -1.73 -4.78
C LEU A 314 19.51 -0.77 -4.77
N PRO A 315 18.29 -1.31 -4.67
CA PRO A 315 17.09 -0.50 -4.45
C PRO A 315 16.99 -0.02 -3.01
N GLN A 316 16.16 0.99 -2.76
CA GLN A 316 15.89 1.48 -1.40
C GLN A 316 14.94 0.53 -0.65
N CYS A 317 13.98 -0.08 -1.37
CA CYS A 317 13.16 -1.18 -0.90
C CYS A 317 13.59 -2.46 -1.62
N LEU A 318 14.06 -3.49 -0.91
CA LEU A 318 14.48 -4.74 -1.53
C LEU A 318 13.38 -5.80 -1.38
N CYS A 319 12.84 -6.27 -2.50
CA CYS A 319 11.96 -7.44 -2.55
C CYS A 319 12.78 -8.70 -2.86
N ILE A 320 12.76 -9.69 -1.96
CA ILE A 320 13.38 -10.99 -2.16
C ILE A 320 12.27 -12.03 -2.33
N HIS A 321 12.25 -12.68 -3.49
CA HIS A 321 11.37 -13.79 -3.79
C HIS A 321 12.14 -15.10 -3.67
N LEU A 322 11.71 -15.97 -2.76
CA LEU A 322 12.25 -17.33 -2.65
C LEU A 322 11.42 -18.27 -3.53
N GLN A 323 12.04 -18.87 -4.54
CA GLN A 323 11.39 -19.81 -5.46
C GLN A 323 11.11 -21.13 -4.75
N ARG A 324 9.99 -21.18 -4.03
CA ARG A 324 9.53 -22.39 -3.34
C ARG A 324 8.96 -23.43 -4.29
N LEU A 325 8.39 -22.98 -5.41
CA LEU A 325 7.93 -23.88 -6.46
C LEU A 325 9.11 -24.21 -7.39
N SER A 326 9.40 -25.50 -7.53
CA SER A 326 10.43 -26.04 -8.41
C SER A 326 9.87 -27.18 -9.26
N TRP A 327 10.63 -27.62 -10.27
CA TRP A 327 10.27 -28.76 -11.12
C TRP A 327 11.07 -30.00 -10.74
N SER A 328 10.38 -31.10 -10.47
CA SER A 328 11.00 -32.41 -10.27
C SER A 328 11.52 -32.99 -11.59
N SER A 329 12.47 -33.92 -11.50
CA SER A 329 12.98 -34.67 -12.66
C SER A 329 11.90 -35.47 -13.39
N GLN A 330 10.79 -35.79 -12.73
CA GLN A 330 9.64 -36.50 -13.30
C GLN A 330 8.67 -35.58 -14.03
N GLY A 331 8.93 -34.28 -14.02
CA GLY A 331 8.10 -33.30 -14.71
C GLY A 331 6.87 -32.84 -13.93
N ALA A 332 6.95 -32.83 -12.60
CA ALA A 332 5.87 -32.38 -11.72
C ALA A 332 6.34 -31.24 -10.79
N PRO A 333 5.45 -30.29 -10.43
CA PRO A 333 5.78 -29.21 -9.50
C PRO A 333 6.04 -29.75 -8.09
N LEU A 334 7.06 -29.21 -7.42
CA LEU A 334 7.44 -29.48 -6.03
C LEU A 334 7.47 -28.17 -5.24
N LYS A 335 6.91 -28.18 -4.04
CA LYS A 335 6.89 -27.04 -3.11
C LYS A 335 7.64 -27.35 -1.82
#